data_AF-T0Z1F9-F1
#
_entry.id   AF-T0Z1F9-F1
#
_cell.length_a   1.000
_cell.length_b   1.000
_cell.length_c   1.000
_cell.angle_alpha   90.00
_cell.angle_beta   90.00
_cell.angle_gamma   90.00
#
_symmetry.space_group_name_H-M   'P 1'
#
loop_
_entity.id
_entity.type
_entity.pdbx_description
1 polymer ?
#
loop_
_entity_poly.entity_id
_entity_poly.type
_entity_poly.pdbx_seq_one_letter_code
_entity_poly.pdbx_strand_id
1 'polypeptide(L)'
;MARSLAALPGLLLVAGRYEGLDERVIELGIDRELSIGDYVLSGGEVPALAVIDAVARLLPGVLGDERSSELDSFSQGLLDWPHYTRPEIFEGLEVPKVLRSGNHAEIERWRLEQSVARTWRRRPDLIRGQVLSSEAQRILNELPAPDAAGSDDRGWMKQ
;
A
#
# COMPACT_ATOMS: atom_id res chain seq x y z
N MET A 1 -0.90 -11.53 -2.03
CA MET A 1 0.09 -12.47 -1.47
C MET A 1 0.03 -12.57 0.06
N ALA A 2 0.19 -11.48 0.82
CA ALA A 2 0.18 -11.55 2.30
C ALA A 2 -1.08 -12.26 2.86
N ARG A 3 -2.28 -11.94 2.37
CA ARG A 3 -3.54 -12.62 2.76
C ARG A 3 -3.51 -14.14 2.54
N SER A 4 -2.90 -14.63 1.45
CA SER A 4 -2.82 -16.07 1.20
C SER A 4 -1.80 -16.76 2.11
N LEU A 5 -0.72 -16.08 2.48
CA LEU A 5 0.26 -16.60 3.43
C LEU A 5 -0.30 -16.61 4.86
N ALA A 6 -1.07 -15.60 5.25
CA ALA A 6 -1.75 -15.52 6.55
C ALA A 6 -2.79 -16.63 6.77
N ALA A 7 -3.33 -17.21 5.69
CA ALA A 7 -4.28 -18.31 5.76
C ALA A 7 -3.61 -19.69 5.95
N LEU A 8 -2.27 -19.77 5.89
CA LEU A 8 -1.55 -21.02 6.11
C LEU A 8 -1.40 -21.30 7.61
N PRO A 9 -1.36 -22.58 8.02
CA PRO A 9 -1.21 -22.94 9.44
C PRO A 9 0.17 -22.58 10.01
N GLY A 10 1.15 -22.34 9.16
CA GLY A 10 2.51 -21.96 9.52
C GLY A 10 3.37 -21.67 8.29
N LEU A 11 4.49 -21.00 8.49
CA LEU A 11 5.46 -20.65 7.46
C LEU A 11 6.87 -20.96 7.97
N LEU A 12 7.70 -21.54 7.10
CA LEU A 12 9.15 -21.60 7.29
C LEU A 12 9.78 -20.69 6.25
N LEU A 13 10.49 -19.65 6.70
CA LEU A 13 11.17 -18.71 5.82
C LEU A 13 12.66 -19.02 5.81
N VAL A 14 13.20 -19.29 4.61
CA VAL A 14 14.63 -19.55 4.42
C VAL A 14 15.31 -18.28 3.91
N ALA A 15 16.15 -17.68 4.75
CA ALA A 15 16.92 -16.49 4.40
C ALA A 15 18.29 -16.89 3.82
N GLY A 16 18.45 -16.75 2.51
CA GLY A 16 19.73 -16.95 1.84
C GLY A 16 20.74 -15.83 2.12
N ARG A 17 22.04 -16.14 2.01
CA ARG A 17 23.14 -15.17 2.02
C ARG A 17 24.13 -15.48 0.90
N TYR A 18 25.09 -14.58 0.71
CA TYR A 18 26.10 -14.69 -0.35
C TYR A 18 25.42 -14.74 -1.72
N GLU A 19 25.84 -15.67 -2.59
CA GLU A 19 25.29 -15.86 -3.93
C GLU A 19 23.96 -16.64 -3.94
N GLY A 20 23.47 -17.09 -2.78
CA GLY A 20 22.21 -17.83 -2.66
C GLY A 20 22.36 -19.21 -2.03
N LEU A 21 21.42 -20.09 -2.36
CA LEU A 21 21.41 -21.48 -1.89
C LEU A 21 21.82 -22.41 -3.03
N ASP A 22 22.25 -23.63 -2.67
CA ASP A 22 22.41 -24.70 -3.64
C ASP A 22 21.05 -25.02 -4.28
N GLU A 23 20.99 -25.06 -5.61
CA GLU A 23 19.76 -25.27 -6.37
C GLU A 23 19.01 -26.54 -5.93
N ARG A 24 19.71 -27.60 -5.51
CA ARG A 24 19.09 -28.84 -5.06
C ARG A 24 18.31 -28.67 -3.76
N VAL A 25 18.68 -27.71 -2.91
CA VAL A 25 17.90 -27.36 -1.71
C VAL A 25 16.58 -26.71 -2.11
N ILE A 26 16.61 -25.90 -3.17
CA ILE A 26 15.42 -25.26 -3.73
C ILE A 26 14.50 -26.33 -4.32
N GLU A 27 15.01 -27.16 -5.24
CA GLU A 27 14.24 -28.21 -5.92
C GLU A 27 13.63 -29.25 -4.97
N LEU A 28 14.34 -29.61 -3.89
CA LEU A 28 13.90 -30.69 -2.99
C LEU A 28 13.08 -30.22 -1.79
N GLY A 29 13.14 -28.93 -1.45
CA GLY A 29 12.66 -28.46 -0.14
C GLY A 29 11.98 -27.10 -0.11
N ILE A 30 11.96 -26.33 -1.21
CA ILE A 30 11.33 -25.01 -1.25
C ILE A 30 10.05 -25.06 -2.07
N ASP A 31 8.92 -24.79 -1.42
CA ASP A 31 7.62 -24.76 -2.09
C ASP A 31 7.41 -23.53 -2.97
N ARG A 32 8.00 -22.39 -2.58
CA ARG A 32 7.81 -21.08 -3.22
C ARG A 32 9.02 -20.18 -3.03
N GLU A 33 9.36 -19.46 -4.09
CA GLU A 33 10.30 -18.35 -4.05
C GLU A 33 9.53 -17.02 -4.03
N LEU A 34 9.94 -16.10 -3.17
CA LEU A 34 9.28 -14.81 -2.96
C LEU A 34 10.27 -13.67 -3.17
N SER A 35 9.88 -12.69 -3.99
CA SER A 35 10.56 -11.39 -4.06
C SER A 35 9.71 -10.30 -3.41
N ILE A 36 10.36 -9.35 -2.75
CA ILE A 36 9.73 -8.14 -2.20
C ILE A 36 9.91 -6.90 -3.11
N GLY A 37 10.53 -7.07 -4.29
CA GLY A 37 10.63 -6.05 -5.32
C GLY A 37 11.82 -6.24 -6.26
N ASP A 38 11.89 -5.41 -7.29
CA ASP A 38 12.89 -5.48 -8.37
C ASP A 38 14.20 -4.78 -7.97
N TYR A 39 14.85 -5.28 -6.93
CA TYR A 39 16.14 -4.81 -6.42
C TYR A 39 16.88 -5.93 -5.69
N VAL A 40 18.20 -5.77 -5.51
CA VAL A 40 19.07 -6.78 -4.88
C VAL A 40 19.42 -6.35 -3.45
N LEU A 41 19.34 -7.30 -2.51
CA LEU A 41 19.76 -7.14 -1.12
C LEU A 41 20.91 -8.11 -0.80
N SER A 42 21.67 -7.83 0.27
CA SER A 42 22.79 -8.66 0.70
C SER A 42 22.40 -9.99 1.36
N GLY A 43 21.13 -10.17 1.71
CA GLY A 43 20.60 -11.36 2.36
C GLY A 43 19.07 -11.35 2.47
N GLY A 44 18.51 -12.54 2.75
CA GLY A 44 17.08 -12.79 2.82
C GLY A 44 16.39 -12.36 4.12
N GLU A 45 17.13 -11.85 5.12
CA GLU A 45 16.56 -11.51 6.42
C GLU A 45 15.59 -10.32 6.36
N VAL A 46 15.93 -9.27 5.61
CA VAL A 46 15.03 -8.11 5.44
C VAL A 46 13.75 -8.50 4.69
N PRO A 47 13.81 -9.24 3.57
CA PRO A 47 12.61 -9.82 2.95
C PRO A 47 11.78 -10.69 3.90
N ALA A 48 12.43 -11.57 4.69
CA ALA A 48 11.73 -12.41 5.64
C ALA A 48 11.00 -11.58 6.71
N LEU A 49 11.64 -10.55 7.26
CA LEU A 49 11.01 -9.63 8.21
C LEU A 49 9.84 -8.86 7.60
N ALA A 50 9.98 -8.39 6.35
CA ALA A 50 8.88 -7.71 5.65
C ALA A 50 7.68 -8.64 5.41
N VAL A 51 7.93 -9.91 5.05
CA VAL A 51 6.86 -10.92 4.92
C VAL A 51 6.20 -11.20 6.27
N ILE A 52 6.99 -11.36 7.35
CA ILE A 52 6.46 -11.57 8.70
C ILE A 52 5.56 -10.40 9.12
N ASP A 53 6.01 -9.15 8.97
CA ASP A 53 5.22 -7.96 9.32
C ASP A 53 3.90 -7.90 8.54
N ALA A 54 3.97 -8.05 7.21
CA ALA A 54 2.80 -7.98 6.34
C ALA A 54 1.78 -9.09 6.62
N VAL A 55 2.25 -10.29 7.00
CA VAL A 55 1.38 -11.43 7.34
C VAL A 55 0.82 -11.28 8.75
N ALA A 56 1.65 -10.94 9.74
CA ALA A 56 1.26 -10.85 11.14
C ALA A 56 0.16 -9.80 11.35
N ARG A 57 0.24 -8.65 10.67
CA ARG A 57 -0.81 -7.61 10.73
C ARG A 57 -2.20 -8.12 10.28
N LEU A 58 -2.27 -9.18 9.47
CA LEU A 58 -3.54 -9.74 9.00
C LEU A 58 -4.11 -10.81 9.96
N LEU A 59 -3.38 -11.20 10.99
CA LEU A 59 -3.85 -12.20 11.95
C LEU A 59 -4.85 -11.58 12.95
N PRO A 60 -5.91 -12.33 13.32
CA PRO A 60 -6.89 -11.85 14.29
C PRO A 60 -6.25 -11.42 15.61
N GLY A 61 -6.67 -10.27 16.13
CA GLY A 61 -6.20 -9.73 17.41
C GLY A 61 -4.88 -8.95 17.38
N VAL A 62 -4.19 -8.86 16.23
CA VAL A 62 -2.92 -8.11 16.15
C VAL A 62 -3.12 -6.60 16.02
N LEU A 63 -4.05 -6.15 15.17
CA LEU A 63 -4.23 -4.71 14.86
C LEU A 63 -5.15 -3.95 15.82
N GLY A 64 -5.75 -4.61 16.81
CA GLY A 64 -6.73 -3.99 17.71
C GLY A 64 -8.07 -3.67 17.03
N ASP A 65 -8.07 -2.85 15.98
CA ASP A 65 -9.22 -2.60 15.10
C ASP A 65 -8.96 -3.21 13.71
N GLU A 66 -9.70 -4.29 13.41
CA GLU A 66 -9.58 -5.07 12.17
C GLU A 66 -9.86 -4.23 10.92
N ARG A 67 -10.68 -3.16 11.06
CA ARG A 67 -10.99 -2.22 9.98
C ARG A 67 -9.78 -1.45 9.47
N SER A 68 -8.73 -1.34 10.27
CA SER A 68 -7.49 -0.64 9.87
C SER A 68 -6.86 -1.29 8.64
N SER A 69 -6.91 -2.62 8.52
CA SER A 69 -6.32 -3.32 7.38
C SER A 69 -7.19 -3.25 6.10
N GLU A 70 -8.50 -3.01 6.24
CA GLU A 70 -9.44 -2.96 5.12
C GLU A 70 -9.33 -1.66 4.33
N LEU A 71 -8.90 -0.60 5.00
CA LEU A 71 -8.78 0.76 4.46
C LEU A 71 -7.33 1.11 4.04
N ASP A 72 -6.36 0.24 4.32
CA ASP A 72 -4.96 0.41 3.91
C ASP A 72 -4.82 0.41 2.38
N SER A 73 -3.71 0.98 1.91
CA SER A 73 -3.32 0.91 0.49
C SER A 73 -3.37 -0.53 -0.04
N PHE A 74 -3.75 -0.68 -1.30
CA PHE A 74 -3.88 -1.94 -2.04
C PHE A 74 -5.02 -2.86 -1.59
N SER A 75 -5.70 -2.61 -0.48
CA SER A 75 -6.83 -3.45 -0.04
C SER A 75 -8.01 -3.44 -1.00
N GLN A 76 -8.25 -2.31 -1.68
CA GLN A 76 -9.25 -2.17 -2.75
C GLN A 76 -8.61 -1.88 -4.12
N GLY A 77 -7.34 -2.22 -4.30
CA GLY A 77 -6.62 -1.92 -5.54
C GLY A 77 -6.24 -0.45 -5.73
N LEU A 78 -6.53 0.42 -4.76
CA LEU A 78 -6.17 1.84 -4.75
C LEU A 78 -5.12 2.14 -3.68
N LEU A 79 -4.38 3.24 -3.85
CA LEU A 79 -3.58 3.84 -2.80
C LEU A 79 -4.48 4.54 -1.77
N ASP A 80 -4.04 4.56 -0.52
CA ASP A 80 -4.74 5.25 0.58
C ASP A 80 -4.80 6.78 0.37
N TRP A 81 -5.74 7.45 1.03
CA TRP A 81 -5.95 8.89 1.00
C TRP A 81 -4.96 9.66 1.91
N PRO A 82 -4.88 11.00 1.85
CA PRO A 82 -4.09 11.78 2.79
C PRO A 82 -4.76 11.82 4.17
N HIS A 83 -3.97 11.53 5.20
CA HIS A 83 -4.38 11.65 6.59
C HIS A 83 -3.88 12.97 7.18
N TYR A 84 -4.71 13.55 8.04
CA TYR A 84 -4.40 14.79 8.74
C TYR A 84 -4.62 14.57 10.24
N THR A 85 -3.79 15.21 11.05
CA THR A 85 -3.92 15.22 12.51
C THR A 85 -3.71 16.64 13.01
N ARG A 86 -3.87 16.85 14.32
CA ARG A 86 -3.65 18.15 14.95
C ARG A 86 -2.20 18.60 14.79
N PRO A 87 -1.93 19.91 14.68
CA PRO A 87 -2.88 21.05 14.73
C PRO A 87 -3.62 21.29 13.40
N GLU A 88 -4.71 22.08 13.44
CA GLU A 88 -5.51 22.38 12.23
C GLU A 88 -4.78 23.18 11.16
N ILE A 89 -3.80 23.99 11.57
CA ILE A 89 -2.93 24.75 10.67
C ILE A 89 -1.50 24.48 11.09
N PHE A 90 -0.69 23.97 10.17
CA PHE A 90 0.73 23.72 10.38
C PHE A 90 1.50 24.37 9.23
N GLU A 91 2.41 25.30 9.56
CA GLU A 91 3.21 26.06 8.58
C GLU A 91 2.36 26.74 7.48
N GLY A 92 1.16 27.22 7.83
CA GLY A 92 0.23 27.85 6.89
C GLY A 92 -0.57 26.87 6.02
N LEU A 93 -0.38 25.56 6.18
CA LEU A 93 -1.19 24.52 5.53
C LEU A 93 -2.37 24.14 6.45
N GLU A 94 -3.59 24.31 5.96
CA GLU A 94 -4.81 23.96 6.70
C GLU A 94 -5.27 22.53 6.42
N VAL A 95 -5.83 21.89 7.44
CA VAL A 95 -6.62 20.66 7.28
C VAL A 95 -7.87 20.96 6.42
N PRO A 96 -8.16 20.14 5.38
CA PRO A 96 -9.34 20.30 4.54
C PRO A 96 -10.62 20.49 5.35
N LYS A 97 -11.43 21.50 4.99
CA LYS A 97 -12.65 21.85 5.73
C LYS A 97 -13.63 20.67 5.87
N VAL A 98 -13.72 19.81 4.85
CA VAL A 98 -14.55 18.60 4.87
C VAL A 98 -14.17 17.64 6.00
N LEU A 99 -12.89 17.53 6.36
CA LEU A 99 -12.45 16.70 7.47
C LEU A 99 -12.79 17.29 8.84
N ARG A 100 -13.18 18.58 8.88
CA ARG A 100 -13.63 19.30 10.08
C ARG A 100 -15.16 19.44 10.16
N SER A 101 -15.92 18.99 9.15
CA SER A 101 -17.37 19.21 9.10
C SER A 101 -18.18 18.26 10.00
N GLY A 102 -17.59 17.12 10.39
CA GLY A 102 -18.30 16.04 11.09
C GLY A 102 -19.28 15.26 10.22
N ASN A 103 -19.42 15.63 8.93
CA ASN A 103 -20.27 14.94 7.99
C ASN A 103 -19.56 13.69 7.45
N HIS A 104 -19.86 12.54 8.04
CA HIS A 104 -19.21 11.27 7.71
C HIS A 104 -19.37 10.91 6.22
N ALA A 105 -20.52 11.18 5.60
CA ALA A 105 -20.76 10.88 4.19
C ALA A 105 -19.87 11.73 3.26
N GLU A 106 -19.71 13.02 3.56
CA GLU A 106 -18.81 13.90 2.81
C GLU A 106 -17.34 13.53 3.02
N ILE A 107 -16.96 13.11 4.23
CA ILE A 107 -15.61 12.64 4.55
C ILE A 107 -15.27 11.38 3.75
N GLU A 108 -16.15 10.38 3.75
CA GLU A 108 -15.93 9.13 2.99
C GLU A 108 -15.84 9.40 1.47
N ARG A 109 -16.73 10.25 0.94
CA ARG A 109 -16.64 10.65 -0.46
C ARG A 109 -15.31 11.35 -0.77
N TRP A 110 -14.89 12.29 0.06
CA TRP A 110 -13.61 12.99 -0.11
C TRP A 110 -12.42 12.01 -0.04
N ARG A 111 -12.45 11.04 0.88
CA ARG A 111 -11.41 10.00 1.00
C ARG A 111 -11.30 9.19 -0.29
N LEU A 112 -12.43 8.75 -0.85
CA LEU A 112 -12.46 8.04 -2.12
C LEU A 112 -11.92 8.90 -3.27
N GLU A 113 -12.35 10.17 -3.37
CA GLU A 113 -11.85 11.12 -4.37
C GLU A 113 -10.34 11.27 -4.32
N GLN A 114 -9.77 11.44 -3.11
CA GLN A 114 -8.33 11.56 -2.93
C GLN A 114 -7.57 10.25 -3.22
N SER A 115 -8.14 9.11 -2.82
CA SER A 115 -7.56 7.78 -3.09
C SER A 115 -7.47 7.51 -4.59
N VAL A 116 -8.55 7.73 -5.34
CA VAL A 116 -8.58 7.60 -6.80
C VAL A 116 -7.59 8.55 -7.46
N ALA A 117 -7.63 9.85 -7.10
CA ALA A 117 -6.74 10.85 -7.69
C ALA A 117 -5.25 10.56 -7.43
N ARG A 118 -4.91 10.13 -6.21
CA ARG A 118 -3.54 9.78 -5.85
C ARG A 118 -3.07 8.53 -6.61
N THR A 119 -3.92 7.51 -6.70
CA THR A 119 -3.63 6.29 -7.44
C THR A 119 -3.41 6.59 -8.91
N TRP A 120 -4.32 7.35 -9.52
CA TRP A 120 -4.23 7.72 -10.92
C TRP A 120 -2.92 8.48 -11.26
N ARG A 121 -2.52 9.41 -10.39
CA ARG A 121 -1.30 10.20 -10.59
C ARG A 121 -0.02 9.41 -10.33
N ARG A 122 0.03 8.56 -9.30
CA ARG A 122 1.28 7.92 -8.83
C ARG A 122 1.47 6.48 -9.28
N ARG A 123 0.38 5.75 -9.42
CA ARG A 123 0.34 4.31 -9.75
C ARG A 123 -0.83 4.01 -10.70
N PRO A 124 -0.86 4.64 -11.89
CA PRO A 124 -1.93 4.41 -12.87
C PRO A 124 -2.05 2.94 -13.30
N ASP A 125 -0.96 2.17 -13.16
CA ASP A 125 -0.93 0.73 -13.38
C ASP A 125 -1.90 -0.05 -12.47
N LEU A 126 -2.18 0.43 -11.25
CA LEU A 126 -3.12 -0.23 -10.33
C LEU A 126 -4.59 -0.08 -10.78
N ILE A 127 -4.89 0.95 -11.56
CA ILE A 127 -6.22 1.22 -12.11
C ILE A 127 -6.42 0.44 -13.43
N ARG A 128 -5.35 0.29 -14.21
CA ARG A 128 -5.40 -0.42 -15.50
C ARG A 128 -5.67 -1.91 -15.26
N GLY A 129 -6.85 -2.37 -15.65
CA GLY A 129 -7.23 -3.78 -15.56
C GLY A 129 -7.94 -4.19 -14.27
N GLN A 130 -8.32 -3.22 -13.42
CA GLN A 130 -9.19 -3.49 -12.27
C GLN A 130 -10.62 -2.99 -12.52
N VAL A 131 -11.58 -3.74 -11.96
CA VAL A 131 -12.98 -3.31 -11.91
C VAL A 131 -13.13 -2.41 -10.68
N LEU A 132 -13.20 -1.11 -10.91
CA LEU A 132 -13.50 -0.14 -9.86
C LEU A 132 -15.00 -0.16 -9.50
N SER A 133 -15.32 0.31 -8.30
CA SER A 133 -16.71 0.60 -7.95
C SER A 133 -17.28 1.68 -8.89
N SER A 134 -18.60 1.69 -9.07
CA SER A 134 -19.25 2.68 -9.95
C SER A 134 -18.96 4.12 -9.54
N GLU A 135 -18.77 4.38 -8.25
CA GLU A 135 -18.41 5.70 -7.74
C GLU A 135 -16.95 6.05 -8.02
N ALA A 136 -16.01 5.13 -7.75
CA ALA A 136 -14.60 5.33 -8.06
C ALA A 136 -14.37 5.53 -9.57
N GLN A 137 -15.10 4.80 -10.41
CA GLN A 137 -15.06 4.97 -11.86
C GLN A 137 -15.59 6.34 -12.29
N ARG A 138 -16.66 6.84 -11.66
CA ARG A 138 -17.20 8.18 -11.94
C ARG A 138 -16.15 9.26 -11.64
N ILE A 139 -15.54 9.18 -10.44
CA ILE A 139 -14.47 10.09 -10.03
C ILE A 139 -13.31 10.03 -11.02
N LEU A 140 -12.87 8.83 -11.41
CA LEU A 140 -11.78 8.66 -12.37
C LEU A 140 -12.07 9.32 -13.72
N ASN A 141 -13.31 9.23 -14.21
CA ASN A 141 -13.71 9.84 -15.48
C ASN A 141 -13.72 11.38 -15.44
N GLU A 142 -13.81 11.98 -14.25
CA GLU A 142 -13.75 13.43 -14.05
C GLU A 142 -12.31 13.96 -13.94
N LEU A 143 -11.33 13.07 -13.71
CA LEU A 143 -9.92 13.45 -13.59
C LEU A 143 -9.27 13.61 -14.96
N PRO A 144 -8.37 14.60 -15.12
CA PRO A 144 -7.53 14.69 -16.32
C PRO A 144 -6.63 13.46 -16.43
N ALA A 145 -6.15 13.17 -17.65
CA ALA A 145 -5.14 12.14 -17.85
C ALA A 145 -3.92 12.41 -16.94
N PRO A 146 -3.24 11.36 -16.44
CA PRO A 146 -2.09 11.57 -15.59
C PRO A 146 -0.97 12.15 -16.46
N ASP A 147 -0.34 13.22 -15.99
CA ASP A 147 0.75 13.84 -16.72
C ASP A 147 1.83 12.78 -17.01
N ALA A 148 2.30 12.71 -18.26
CA ALA A 148 3.31 11.74 -18.71
C ALA A 148 4.69 11.95 -18.06
N ALA A 149 4.84 13.00 -17.25
CA ALA A 149 6.01 13.28 -16.46
C ALA A 149 5.61 13.27 -14.98
N GLY A 150 6.20 12.36 -14.21
CA GLY A 150 6.26 12.51 -12.76
C GLY A 150 6.96 13.83 -12.45
N SER A 151 6.17 14.89 -12.27
CA SER A 151 6.67 16.19 -11.86
C SER A 151 7.09 16.09 -10.39
N ASP A 152 8.34 15.70 -10.22
CA ASP A 152 9.29 16.37 -9.36
C ASP A 152 8.92 16.46 -7.87
N ASP A 153 9.36 15.44 -7.12
CA ASP A 153 9.40 15.40 -5.65
C ASP A 153 10.45 16.37 -5.04
N ARG A 154 10.80 17.46 -5.75
CA ARG A 154 11.76 18.49 -5.31
C ARG A 154 11.12 19.48 -4.33
N GLY A 155 10.65 18.95 -3.20
CA GLY A 155 10.13 19.76 -2.08
C GLY A 155 10.80 19.55 -0.72
N TRP A 156 11.58 18.48 -0.52
CA TRP A 156 12.00 18.05 0.83
C TRP A 156 13.51 18.14 1.13
N MET A 157 14.27 18.91 0.34
CA MET A 157 15.61 19.36 0.73
C MET A 157 15.74 20.86 0.51
N LYS A 158 15.23 21.63 1.48
CA LYS A 158 15.78 22.96 1.78
C LYS A 158 16.60 22.83 3.07
N GLN A 159 17.90 22.67 2.89
CA GLN A 159 18.90 23.33 3.75
C GLN A 159 19.43 24.51 2.96
#